data_AF-A0A537NSY5-F1
#
_entry.id   AF-A0A537NSY5-F1
#
_cell.length_a   1.000
_cell.length_b   1.000
_cell.length_c   1.000
_cell.angle_alpha   90.00
_cell.angle_beta   90.00
_cell.angle_gamma   90.00
#
_symmetry.space_group_name_H-M   'P 1'
#
loop_
_entity.id
_entity.type
_entity.pdbx_description
1 polymer ?
#
loop_
_entity_poly.entity_id
_entity_poly.type
_entity_poly.pdbx_seq_one_letter_code
_entity_poly.pdbx_strand_id
1 'polypeptide(L)'
;MPRSVKSTSSSRRSKPKTSAFGRRLVAGLNDALAHARGELVLPSYTVTVPARIDVAKLRHRLGLSQAAFARAFGLDVTALHAWEQGRRRPDRAARVLLAVIAKEPQAVLRALADL
;
A
#
# COMPACT_ATOMS: atom_id res chain seq x y z
N MET A 1 20.64 -70.01 -40.78
CA MET A 1 19.65 -69.04 -40.26
C MET A 1 20.33 -68.14 -39.24
N PRO A 2 20.64 -66.85 -39.53
CA PRO A 2 21.17 -65.94 -38.52
C PRO A 2 20.02 -65.24 -37.77
N ARG A 3 20.09 -65.16 -36.43
CA ARG A 3 19.18 -64.34 -35.61
C ARG A 3 19.84 -62.99 -35.32
N SER A 4 19.26 -61.92 -35.84
CA SER A 4 19.69 -60.53 -35.61
C SER A 4 19.53 -60.10 -34.15
N VAL A 5 20.58 -59.44 -33.68
CA VAL A 5 20.67 -58.68 -32.43
C VAL A 5 19.67 -57.51 -32.50
N LYS A 6 18.78 -57.37 -31.51
CA LYS A 6 17.94 -56.16 -31.35
C LYS A 6 18.62 -55.20 -30.39
N SER A 7 19.06 -54.08 -30.98
CA SER A 7 19.61 -52.88 -30.36
C SER A 7 18.69 -52.32 -29.26
N THR A 8 19.30 -52.03 -28.11
CA THR A 8 18.75 -51.27 -26.99
C THR A 8 18.34 -49.85 -27.40
N SER A 9 17.05 -49.55 -27.29
CA SER A 9 16.51 -48.19 -27.44
C SER A 9 16.82 -47.36 -26.19
N SER A 10 17.84 -46.51 -26.27
CA SER A 10 18.13 -45.46 -25.29
C SER A 10 16.97 -44.45 -25.27
N SER A 11 16.21 -44.43 -24.17
CA SER A 11 15.18 -43.43 -23.90
C SER A 11 15.84 -42.06 -23.68
N ARG A 12 15.81 -41.20 -24.71
CA ARG A 12 16.17 -39.78 -24.58
C ARG A 12 15.16 -39.11 -23.66
N ARG A 13 15.54 -38.83 -22.41
CA ARG A 13 14.83 -37.86 -21.55
C ARG A 13 14.72 -36.52 -22.30
N SER A 14 13.51 -36.13 -22.66
CA SER A 14 13.26 -34.82 -23.27
C SER A 14 13.44 -33.72 -22.22
N LYS A 15 14.15 -32.64 -22.59
CA LYS A 15 14.38 -31.49 -21.72
C LYS A 15 13.03 -30.82 -21.39
N PRO A 16 12.81 -30.34 -20.16
CA PRO A 16 11.56 -29.68 -19.79
C PRO A 16 11.36 -28.42 -20.64
N LYS A 17 10.18 -28.29 -21.26
CA LYS A 17 9.81 -27.09 -22.03
C LYS A 17 9.45 -25.96 -21.07
N THR A 18 10.43 -25.18 -20.64
CA THR A 18 10.16 -23.99 -19.82
C THR A 18 9.55 -22.90 -20.69
N SER A 19 8.27 -22.57 -20.44
CA SER A 19 7.57 -21.50 -21.15
C SER A 19 8.15 -20.13 -20.80
N ALA A 20 7.95 -19.12 -21.66
CA ALA A 20 8.34 -17.74 -21.36
C ALA A 20 7.66 -17.20 -20.10
N PHE A 21 6.44 -17.66 -19.81
CA PHE A 21 5.75 -17.38 -18.56
C PHE A 21 6.46 -18.03 -17.36
N GLY A 22 6.78 -19.33 -17.45
CA GLY A 22 7.47 -20.04 -16.37
C GLY A 22 8.82 -19.42 -16.01
N ARG A 23 9.57 -18.94 -17.01
CA ARG A 23 10.83 -18.19 -16.77
C ARG A 23 10.60 -16.90 -16.00
N ARG A 24 9.58 -16.12 -16.35
CA ARG A 24 9.24 -14.87 -15.63
C ARG A 24 8.76 -15.13 -14.20
N LEU A 25 8.01 -16.21 -13.99
CA LEU A 25 7.56 -16.59 -12.66
C LEU A 25 8.73 -17.01 -11.75
N VAL A 26 9.64 -17.84 -12.26
CA VAL A 26 10.85 -18.23 -11.51
C VAL A 26 11.73 -17.01 -11.22
N ALA A 27 11.90 -16.10 -12.18
CA ALA A 27 12.65 -14.87 -11.97
C ALA A 27 12.04 -14.02 -10.84
N GLY A 28 10.73 -13.74 -10.88
CA GLY A 28 10.07 -12.96 -9.85
C GLY A 28 10.09 -13.62 -8.45
N LEU A 29 10.05 -14.95 -8.37
CA LEU A 29 10.19 -15.66 -7.09
C LEU A 29 11.62 -15.58 -6.55
N ASN A 30 12.63 -15.61 -7.41
CA ASN A 30 14.03 -15.38 -7.01
C ASN A 30 14.23 -13.96 -6.51
N ASP A 31 13.64 -12.96 -7.17
CA ASP A 31 13.66 -11.56 -6.71
C ASP A 31 13.00 -11.42 -5.33
N ALA A 32 11.87 -12.10 -5.10
CA ALA A 32 11.21 -12.11 -3.79
C ALA A 32 12.06 -12.78 -2.70
N LEU A 33 12.77 -13.87 -3.02
CA LEU A 33 13.71 -14.52 -2.08
C LEU A 33 14.89 -13.62 -1.73
N ALA A 34 15.50 -12.97 -2.73
CA ALA A 34 16.57 -11.99 -2.52
C ALA A 34 16.08 -10.82 -1.66
N HIS A 35 14.83 -10.38 -1.84
CA HIS A 35 14.23 -9.35 -1.02
C HIS A 35 14.05 -9.77 0.44
N ALA A 36 13.50 -10.96 0.68
CA ALA A 36 13.33 -11.49 2.02
C ALA A 36 14.66 -11.67 2.77
N ARG A 37 15.76 -11.93 2.05
CA ARG A 37 17.12 -12.05 2.60
C ARG A 37 17.83 -10.70 2.79
N GLY A 38 17.25 -9.59 2.35
CA GLY A 38 17.88 -8.27 2.38
C GLY A 38 18.95 -8.06 1.30
N GLU A 39 19.04 -8.95 0.32
CA GLU A 39 19.98 -8.89 -0.81
C GLU A 39 19.47 -7.99 -1.95
N LEU A 40 18.14 -7.82 -2.03
CA LEU A 40 17.45 -6.96 -2.98
C LEU A 40 16.43 -6.08 -2.25
N VAL A 41 16.31 -4.80 -2.61
CA VAL A 41 15.19 -3.97 -2.13
C VAL A 41 14.16 -3.89 -3.26
N LEU A 42 13.09 -4.67 -3.15
CA LEU A 42 11.93 -4.51 -4.01
C LEU A 42 11.12 -3.28 -3.57
N PRO A 43 10.43 -2.59 -4.50
CA PRO A 43 9.52 -1.51 -4.14
C PRO A 43 8.45 -2.05 -3.19
N SER A 44 8.50 -1.62 -1.92
CA SER A 44 7.46 -1.91 -0.94
C SER A 44 6.62 -0.65 -0.72
N TYR A 45 5.30 -0.82 -0.60
CA TYR A 45 4.40 0.28 -0.30
C TYR A 45 4.06 0.27 1.19
N THR A 46 4.86 0.98 1.98
CA THR A 46 4.56 1.21 3.40
C THR A 46 3.96 2.60 3.59
N VAL A 47 2.77 2.66 4.20
CA VAL A 47 2.11 3.94 4.52
C VAL A 47 2.56 4.42 5.90
N THR A 48 3.42 5.43 5.91
CA THR A 48 3.82 6.12 7.14
C THR A 48 2.78 7.16 7.53
N VAL A 49 2.04 6.89 8.61
CA VAL A 49 1.06 7.84 9.16
C VAL A 49 1.75 8.75 10.18
N PRO A 50 1.72 10.09 10.02
CA PRO A 50 2.38 11.01 10.95
C PRO A 50 1.94 10.76 12.39
N ALA A 51 2.90 10.59 13.32
CA ALA A 51 2.62 10.31 14.73
C ALA A 51 1.80 11.42 15.41
N ARG A 52 2.01 12.66 14.99
CA ARG A 52 1.28 13.85 15.46
C ARG A 52 0.88 14.70 14.26
N ILE A 53 -0.28 15.30 14.36
CA ILE A 53 -0.79 16.30 13.40
C ILE A 53 -1.30 17.47 14.23
N ASP A 54 -0.85 18.67 13.90
CA ASP A 54 -1.39 19.90 14.46
C ASP A 54 -2.70 20.24 13.75
N VAL A 55 -3.80 19.80 14.37
CA VAL A 55 -5.14 19.92 13.79
C VAL A 55 -5.58 21.38 13.71
N ALA A 56 -5.25 22.19 14.71
CA ALA A 56 -5.57 23.60 14.73
C ALA A 56 -4.87 24.33 13.58
N LYS A 57 -3.56 24.11 13.42
CA LYS A 57 -2.79 24.70 12.31
C LYS A 57 -3.32 24.28 10.95
N LEU A 58 -3.67 23.00 10.79
CA LEU A 58 -4.29 22.50 9.55
C LEU A 58 -5.61 23.23 9.25
N ARG A 59 -6.51 23.30 10.24
CA ARG A 59 -7.80 23.96 10.09
C ARG A 59 -7.65 25.45 9.78
N HIS A 60 -6.76 26.15 10.48
CA HIS A 60 -6.49 27.57 10.27
C HIS A 60 -5.94 27.85 8.87
N ARG A 61 -5.07 26.97 8.34
CA ARG A 61 -4.57 27.08 6.96
C ARG A 61 -5.68 26.96 5.91
N LEU A 62 -6.78 26.26 6.22
CA LEU A 62 -7.96 26.17 5.35
C LEU A 62 -8.98 27.30 5.58
N GLY A 63 -8.74 28.20 6.55
CA GLY A 63 -9.64 29.33 6.83
C GLY A 63 -11.00 28.91 7.44
N LEU A 64 -11.10 27.72 8.02
CA LEU A 64 -12.37 27.18 8.52
C LEU A 64 -12.51 27.34 10.05
N SER A 65 -13.74 27.59 10.51
CA SER A 65 -14.10 27.42 11.93
C SER A 65 -14.07 25.94 12.31
N GLN A 66 -14.03 25.61 13.61
CA GLN A 66 -14.09 24.21 14.07
C GLN A 66 -15.34 23.49 13.53
N ALA A 67 -16.51 24.13 13.64
CA ALA A 67 -17.75 23.56 13.13
C ALA A 67 -17.75 23.39 11.60
N ALA A 68 -17.19 24.35 10.85
CA ALA A 68 -17.09 24.24 9.40
C ALA A 68 -16.12 23.13 8.97
N PHE A 69 -14.98 23.01 9.63
CA PHE A 69 -14.00 21.94 9.38
C PHE A 69 -14.58 20.56 9.71
N ALA A 70 -15.23 20.44 10.87
CA ALA A 70 -15.90 19.21 11.29
C ALA A 70 -16.93 18.76 10.25
N ARG A 71 -17.80 19.68 9.81
CA ARG A 71 -18.82 19.40 8.79
C ARG A 71 -18.23 19.05 7.43
N ALA A 72 -17.22 19.81 6.97
CA ALA A 72 -16.61 19.63 5.66
C ALA A 72 -15.91 18.27 5.50
N PHE A 73 -15.42 17.69 6.59
CA PHE A 73 -14.64 16.45 6.56
C PHE A 73 -15.28 15.29 7.34
N GLY A 74 -16.55 15.41 7.74
CA GLY A 74 -17.28 14.35 8.44
C GLY A 74 -16.69 13.99 9.80
N LEU A 75 -16.13 14.96 10.52
CA LEU A 75 -15.53 14.76 11.85
C LEU A 75 -16.48 15.23 12.95
N ASP A 76 -16.40 14.61 14.12
CA ASP A 76 -17.10 15.11 15.30
C ASP A 76 -16.43 16.39 15.82
N VAL A 77 -17.23 17.45 16.02
CA VAL A 77 -16.74 18.76 16.48
C VAL A 77 -16.19 18.69 17.91
N THR A 78 -16.74 17.81 18.76
CA THR A 78 -16.27 17.64 20.15
C THR A 78 -14.90 16.96 20.17
N ALA A 79 -14.69 15.95 19.32
CA ALA A 79 -13.40 15.31 19.11
C ALA A 79 -12.37 16.29 18.54
N LEU A 80 -12.76 17.08 17.53
CA LEU A 80 -11.91 18.12 16.95
C LEU A 80 -11.42 19.11 18.02
N HIS A 81 -12.34 19.61 18.84
CA HIS A 81 -12.02 20.50 19.95
C HIS A 81 -11.06 19.85 20.97
N ALA A 82 -11.30 18.59 21.35
CA ALA A 82 -10.42 17.85 22.26
C ALA A 82 -9.01 17.62 21.68
N TRP A 83 -8.88 17.45 20.36
CA TRP A 83 -7.60 17.33 19.68
C TRP A 83 -6.84 18.64 19.61
N GLU A 84 -7.52 19.74 19.26
CA GLU A 84 -6.90 21.07 19.19
C GLU A 84 -6.44 21.56 20.57
N GLN A 85 -7.13 21.18 21.65
CA GLN A 85 -6.71 21.45 23.02
C GLN A 85 -5.67 20.46 23.57
N GLY A 86 -5.33 19.41 22.83
CA GLY A 86 -4.39 18.38 23.27
C GLY A 86 -4.90 17.44 24.37
N ARG A 87 -6.19 17.49 24.73
CA ARG A 87 -6.81 16.59 25.73
C ARG A 87 -6.88 15.15 25.23
N ARG A 88 -7.02 14.96 23.91
CA ARG A 88 -7.01 13.65 23.25
C ARG A 88 -6.16 13.73 21.99
N ARG A 89 -5.71 12.57 21.50
CA ARG A 89 -5.07 12.46 20.18
C ARG A 89 -6.03 11.80 19.19
N PRO A 90 -6.00 12.20 17.91
CA PRO A 90 -6.72 11.48 16.87
C PRO A 90 -6.16 10.06 16.77
N ASP A 91 -7.04 9.08 16.57
CA ASP A 91 -6.64 7.70 16.34
C ASP A 91 -5.91 7.54 15.00
N ARG A 92 -5.52 6.30 14.65
CA ARG A 92 -4.80 6.05 13.41
C ARG A 92 -5.60 6.43 12.17
N ALA A 93 -6.91 6.14 12.12
CA ALA A 93 -7.74 6.42 10.96
C ALA A 93 -7.96 7.93 10.79
N ALA A 94 -8.25 8.64 11.88
CA ALA A 94 -8.36 10.08 11.90
C ALA A 94 -7.05 10.75 11.46
N ARG A 95 -5.89 10.27 11.93
CA ARG A 95 -4.59 10.79 11.46
C ARG A 95 -4.33 10.55 9.98
N VAL A 96 -4.76 9.42 9.43
CA VAL A 96 -4.69 9.18 7.98
C VAL A 96 -5.53 10.22 7.24
N LEU A 97 -6.80 10.37 7.62
CA LEU A 97 -7.68 11.35 6.98
C LEU A 97 -7.14 12.77 7.09
N LEU A 98 -6.70 13.19 8.28
CA LEU A 98 -6.09 14.50 8.51
C LEU A 98 -4.81 14.71 7.67
N ALA A 99 -4.00 13.67 7.48
CA ALA A 99 -2.82 13.73 6.62
C ALA A 99 -3.20 13.90 5.14
N VAL A 100 -4.25 13.22 4.68
CA VAL A 100 -4.78 13.38 3.32
C VAL A 100 -5.35 14.80 3.14
N ILE A 101 -6.16 15.29 4.09
CA ILE A 101 -6.68 16.67 4.09
C ILE A 101 -5.54 17.69 4.07
N ALA A 102 -4.45 17.42 4.80
CA ALA A 102 -3.30 18.31 4.82
C ALA A 102 -2.57 18.42 3.47
N LYS A 103 -2.70 17.40 2.61
CA LYS A 103 -2.05 17.34 1.30
C LYS A 103 -2.99 17.73 0.15
N GLU A 104 -4.21 17.19 0.17
CA GLU A 104 -5.19 17.32 -0.92
C GLU A 104 -6.62 17.55 -0.38
N PRO A 105 -6.88 18.70 0.27
CA PRO A 105 -8.18 18.97 0.88
C PRO A 105 -9.32 18.93 -0.15
N GLN A 106 -9.07 19.41 -1.37
CA GLN A 106 -10.07 19.41 -2.45
C GLN A 106 -10.42 17.99 -2.93
N ALA A 107 -9.46 17.06 -2.91
CA ALA A 107 -9.74 15.67 -3.28
C ALA A 107 -10.66 15.01 -2.26
N VAL A 108 -10.40 15.26 -0.96
CA VAL A 108 -11.26 14.77 0.12
C VAL A 108 -12.65 15.38 0.02
N LEU A 109 -12.75 16.71 -0.18
CA LEU A 109 -14.05 17.37 -0.33
C LEU A 109 -14.86 16.81 -1.50
N ARG A 110 -14.23 16.62 -2.67
CA ARG A 110 -14.89 15.98 -3.82
C ARG A 110 -15.34 14.55 -3.52
N ALA A 111 -14.49 13.76 -2.86
CA ALA A 111 -14.82 12.38 -2.52
C ALA A 111 -15.96 12.26 -1.50
N LEU A 112 -16.17 13.27 -0.65
CA LEU A 112 -17.23 13.30 0.35
C LEU A 112 -18.51 14.01 -0.14
N ALA A 113 -18.47 14.74 -1.26
CA ALA A 113 -19.61 15.54 -1.74
C ALA A 113 -20.83 14.70 -2.16
N ASP A 114 -20.60 13.43 -2.51
CA ASP A 114 -21.62 12.51 -3.03
C ASP A 114 -22.08 11.47 -1.98
N LEU A 115 -21.68 11.63 -0.71
CA LEU A 115 -22.09 10.78 0.41
C LEU A 115 -23.30 11.37 1.15
#